data_AF-A0A3M2DT54-F1
#
_entry.id   AF-A0A3M2DT54-F1
#
_cell.length_a   1.000
_cell.length_b   1.000
_cell.length_c   1.000
_cell.angle_alpha   90.00
_cell.angle_beta   90.00
_cell.angle_gamma   90.00
#
_symmetry.space_group_name_H-M   'P 1'
#
loop_
_entity.id
_entity.type
_entity.pdbx_description
1 polymer ?
#
loop_
_entity_poly.entity_id
_entity_poly.type
_entity_poly.pdbx_seq_one_letter_code
_entity_poly.pdbx_strand_id
1 'polypeptide(L)'
;MVDIATRVYNHNWKIDPIVRSLIDTDFYKLLMCQFIFHRAPKVDVTFSLINRTHSIRLAEIVDEGELREQLDHIRTLRLSRGESTWLRGNMFYGKRQMFRPDFMEWFEDFRLPPYHLEKREGQYELTFEGPWHEVMLWEIPALAVIMELHSRAVLRNLGRFELQVLYARAMTRLWEKIERLRALPDLKLADFGTRRRHSFLWQDWCVQALMEGLGPAFIGTSNCLIAMRREVEAIGTNAHELPMVYAALAENDTELRRAPYRV
;
A
#
# COMPACT_ATOMS: atom_id res chain seq x y z
N MET A 1 13.50 -20.23 2.14
CA MET A 1 13.76 -18.94 1.48
C MET A 1 12.75 -18.79 0.35
N VAL A 2 12.02 -17.68 0.24
CA VAL A 2 11.04 -17.50 -0.85
C VAL A 2 11.83 -17.33 -2.15
N ASP A 3 11.69 -18.27 -3.07
CA ASP A 3 12.28 -18.16 -4.41
C ASP A 3 11.44 -17.19 -5.25
N ILE A 4 11.77 -15.90 -5.16
CA ILE A 4 11.10 -14.82 -5.88
C ILE A 4 11.17 -15.07 -7.39
N ALA A 5 12.33 -15.49 -7.90
CA ALA A 5 12.52 -15.76 -9.31
C ALA A 5 11.62 -16.91 -9.80
N THR A 6 11.54 -18.02 -9.06
CA THR A 6 10.63 -19.12 -9.42
C THR A 6 9.16 -18.72 -9.31
N ARG A 7 8.77 -17.90 -8.32
CA ARG A 7 7.38 -17.42 -8.27
C ARG A 7 7.03 -16.47 -9.42
N VAL A 8 7.95 -15.59 -9.79
CA VAL A 8 7.77 -14.69 -10.93
C VAL A 8 7.71 -15.47 -12.24
N TYR A 9 8.54 -16.51 -12.39
CA TYR A 9 8.53 -17.38 -13.56
C TYR A 9 7.27 -18.26 -13.65
N ASN A 10 6.79 -18.76 -12.50
CA ASN A 10 5.65 -19.66 -12.43
C ASN A 10 4.33 -18.86 -12.48
N HIS A 11 3.91 -18.46 -13.68
CA HIS A 11 2.60 -17.84 -13.94
C HIS A 11 1.41 -18.83 -13.92
N ASN A 12 1.58 -20.04 -13.36
CA ASN A 12 0.64 -21.16 -13.53
C ASN A 12 -0.67 -21.09 -12.71
N TRP A 13 -0.95 -19.98 -12.01
CA TRP A 13 -2.18 -19.84 -11.22
C TRP A 13 -3.23 -19.03 -11.98
N LYS A 14 -4.50 -19.43 -11.88
CA LYS A 14 -5.64 -18.70 -12.47
C LYS A 14 -5.66 -17.22 -12.06
N ILE A 15 -5.26 -16.91 -10.81
CA ILE A 15 -4.99 -15.56 -10.30
C ILE A 15 -3.79 -15.67 -9.36
N ASP A 16 -2.72 -14.92 -9.60
CA ASP A 16 -1.64 -14.68 -8.62
C ASP A 16 -1.88 -13.30 -7.97
N PRO A 17 -2.57 -13.23 -6.82
CA PRO A 17 -3.08 -11.98 -6.26
C PRO A 17 -1.95 -11.07 -5.75
N ILE A 18 -1.92 -9.84 -6.26
CA ILE A 18 -0.92 -8.82 -5.92
C ILE A 18 -1.13 -8.27 -4.51
N VAL A 19 -2.38 -7.92 -4.19
CA VAL A 19 -2.78 -7.45 -2.87
C VAL A 19 -3.29 -8.64 -2.09
N ARG A 20 -2.66 -8.89 -0.93
CA ARG A 20 -2.82 -10.17 -0.21
C ARG A 20 -3.83 -10.12 0.93
N SER A 21 -4.22 -8.92 1.32
CA SER A 21 -5.04 -8.65 2.50
C SER A 21 -5.59 -7.24 2.43
N LEU A 22 -6.70 -6.99 3.13
CA LEU A 22 -7.22 -5.65 3.37
C LEU A 22 -6.21 -4.75 4.11
N ILE A 23 -5.31 -5.35 4.91
CA ILE A 23 -4.24 -4.63 5.61
C ILE A 23 -2.88 -4.70 4.89
N ASP A 24 -2.84 -5.12 3.63
CA ASP A 24 -1.68 -4.90 2.75
C ASP A 24 -1.67 -3.44 2.26
N THR A 25 -1.57 -2.51 3.21
CA THR A 25 -1.68 -1.06 3.05
C THR A 25 -0.81 -0.34 4.07
N ASP A 26 -0.63 0.97 3.89
CA ASP A 26 0.14 1.81 4.81
C ASP A 26 -0.65 2.08 6.11
N PHE A 27 0.00 2.03 7.28
CA PHE A 27 -0.64 2.15 8.60
C PHE A 27 -1.39 3.47 8.80
N TYR A 28 -0.87 4.57 8.25
CA TYR A 28 -1.54 5.86 8.32
C TYR A 28 -2.94 5.82 7.68
N LYS A 29 -3.18 4.96 6.67
CA LYS A 29 -4.51 4.82 6.07
C LYS A 29 -5.52 4.27 7.05
N LEU A 30 -5.13 3.34 7.92
CA LEU A 30 -6.03 2.81 8.95
C LEU A 30 -6.29 3.84 10.06
N LEU A 31 -5.25 4.54 10.51
CA LEU A 31 -5.39 5.62 11.50
C LEU A 31 -6.34 6.72 11.01
N MET A 32 -6.14 7.14 9.75
CA MET A 32 -6.96 8.15 9.12
C MET A 32 -8.37 7.66 8.81
N CYS A 33 -8.53 6.43 8.32
CA CYS A 33 -9.85 5.83 8.08
C CYS A 33 -10.68 5.84 9.35
N GLN A 34 -10.09 5.43 10.49
CA GLN A 34 -10.77 5.55 11.77
C GLN A 34 -11.12 7.00 12.11
N PHE A 35 -10.21 7.95 11.92
CA PHE A 35 -10.49 9.35 12.19
C PHE A 35 -11.68 9.87 11.35
N ILE A 36 -11.68 9.59 10.05
CA ILE A 36 -12.71 10.02 9.09
C ILE A 36 -14.04 9.34 9.39
N PHE A 37 -14.03 8.03 9.69
CA PHE A 37 -15.22 7.27 10.10
C PHE A 37 -15.97 7.95 11.26
N HIS A 38 -15.25 8.51 12.23
CA HIS A 38 -15.87 9.20 13.37
C HIS A 38 -16.18 10.68 13.11
N ARG A 39 -15.34 11.38 12.34
CA ARG A 39 -15.39 12.86 12.23
C ARG A 39 -16.09 13.37 10.97
N ALA A 40 -16.07 12.60 9.90
CA ALA A 40 -16.58 12.98 8.59
C ALA A 40 -17.28 11.80 7.87
N PRO A 41 -18.18 11.03 8.53
CA PRO A 41 -18.78 9.83 7.93
C PRO A 41 -19.66 10.13 6.71
N LYS A 42 -20.14 11.37 6.56
CA LYS A 42 -21.04 11.81 5.48
C LYS A 42 -20.35 12.58 4.36
N VAL A 43 -19.02 12.67 4.40
CA VAL A 43 -18.26 13.36 3.35
C VAL A 43 -17.98 12.38 2.23
N ASP A 44 -18.47 12.70 1.04
CA ASP A 44 -18.12 11.98 -0.18
C ASP A 44 -16.92 12.62 -0.85
N VAL A 45 -16.06 11.78 -1.44
CA VAL A 45 -14.88 12.21 -2.20
C VAL A 45 -14.71 11.34 -3.43
N THR A 46 -13.96 11.86 -4.40
CA THR A 46 -13.48 11.10 -5.54
C THR A 46 -11.95 11.00 -5.49
N PHE A 47 -11.42 9.78 -5.53
CA PHE A 47 -10.01 9.53 -5.79
C PHE A 47 -9.81 9.21 -7.27
N SER A 48 -8.72 9.70 -7.85
CA SER A 48 -8.35 9.40 -9.24
C SER A 48 -6.88 9.05 -9.34
N LEU A 49 -6.58 7.98 -10.07
CA LEU A 49 -5.22 7.65 -10.47
C LEU A 49 -4.73 8.67 -11.49
N ILE A 50 -3.53 9.20 -11.27
CA ILE A 50 -2.87 10.10 -12.22
C ILE A 50 -1.47 9.57 -12.52
N ASN A 51 -1.23 9.18 -13.77
CA ASN A 51 0.11 8.97 -14.28
C ASN A 51 0.73 10.32 -14.66
N ARG A 52 1.70 10.78 -13.84
CA ARG A 52 2.40 12.04 -14.08
C ARG A 52 3.46 11.96 -15.19
N THR A 53 3.77 10.76 -15.68
CA THR A 53 4.75 10.53 -16.74
C THR A 53 4.03 10.10 -18.03
N HIS A 54 3.48 11.08 -18.76
CA HIS A 54 2.65 10.84 -19.94
C HIS A 54 3.36 10.10 -21.09
N SER A 55 4.71 10.14 -21.15
CA SER A 55 5.50 9.38 -22.13
C SER A 55 5.42 7.87 -21.92
N ILE A 56 5.09 7.42 -20.70
CA ILE A 56 4.83 6.02 -20.40
C ILE A 56 3.34 5.77 -20.57
N ARG A 57 2.96 5.08 -21.64
CA ARG A 57 1.56 4.78 -21.99
C ARG A 57 1.13 3.52 -21.24
N LEU A 58 0.64 3.69 -20.00
CA LEU A 58 0.35 2.57 -19.08
C LEU A 58 -0.61 1.54 -19.67
N ALA A 59 -1.61 1.98 -20.44
CA ALA A 59 -2.60 1.09 -21.05
C ALA A 59 -2.09 0.32 -22.28
N GLU A 60 -0.81 0.48 -22.62
CA GLU A 60 -0.09 -0.33 -23.62
C GLU A 60 0.89 -1.32 -22.97
N ILE A 61 1.15 -1.18 -21.67
CA ILE A 61 2.08 -2.01 -20.90
C ILE A 61 1.31 -2.97 -19.99
N VAL A 62 0.32 -2.46 -19.27
CA VAL A 62 -0.53 -3.22 -18.35
C VAL A 62 -1.79 -3.63 -19.11
N ASP A 63 -2.10 -4.93 -19.08
CA ASP A 63 -3.33 -5.46 -19.68
C ASP A 63 -4.56 -5.06 -18.85
N GLU A 64 -5.64 -4.66 -19.52
CA GLU A 64 -6.85 -4.19 -18.84
C GLU A 64 -7.58 -5.32 -18.13
N GLY A 65 -7.60 -6.52 -18.72
CA GLY A 65 -8.22 -7.71 -18.13
C GLY A 65 -7.51 -8.11 -16.84
N GLU A 66 -6.17 -8.18 -16.87
CA GLU A 66 -5.35 -8.45 -15.69
C GLU A 66 -5.56 -7.37 -14.60
N LEU A 67 -5.65 -6.09 -14.99
CA LEU A 67 -5.91 -5.00 -14.06
C LEU A 67 -7.29 -5.14 -13.38
N ARG A 68 -8.34 -5.37 -14.16
CA ARG A 68 -9.71 -5.57 -13.64
C ARG A 68 -9.79 -6.78 -12.72
N GLU A 69 -9.17 -7.90 -13.10
CA GLU A 69 -9.15 -9.12 -12.28
C GLU A 69 -8.53 -8.87 -10.89
N GLN A 70 -7.44 -8.10 -10.83
CA GLN A 70 -6.78 -7.75 -9.57
C GLN A 70 -7.61 -6.76 -8.74
N LEU A 71 -8.21 -5.74 -9.36
CA LEU A 71 -9.09 -4.79 -8.68
C LEU A 71 -10.36 -5.47 -8.17
N ASP A 72 -10.93 -6.41 -8.93
CA ASP A 72 -12.10 -7.18 -8.52
C ASP A 72 -11.76 -8.14 -7.38
N HIS A 73 -10.59 -8.79 -7.42
CA HIS A 73 -10.09 -9.60 -6.31
C HIS A 73 -9.96 -8.79 -5.01
N ILE A 74 -9.43 -7.57 -5.09
CA ILE A 74 -9.29 -6.68 -3.93
C ILE A 74 -10.64 -6.43 -3.25
N ARG A 75 -11.72 -6.30 -4.02
CA ARG A 75 -13.08 -6.11 -3.49
C ARG A 75 -13.67 -7.35 -2.83
N THR A 76 -13.09 -8.54 -3.03
CA THR A 76 -13.49 -9.75 -2.32
C THR A 76 -12.80 -9.92 -0.98
N LEU A 77 -11.75 -9.13 -0.70
CA LEU A 77 -11.01 -9.20 0.55
C LEU A 77 -11.88 -8.75 1.73
N ARG A 78 -11.69 -9.44 2.85
CA ARG A 78 -12.21 -9.08 4.17
C ARG A 78 -11.07 -9.18 5.17
N LEU A 79 -11.18 -8.46 6.27
CA LEU A 79 -10.23 -8.61 7.38
C LEU A 79 -10.31 -10.03 7.92
N SER A 80 -9.17 -10.74 7.95
CA SER A 80 -9.13 -12.06 8.56
C SER A 80 -9.16 -11.98 10.09
N ARG A 81 -9.52 -13.10 10.74
CA ARG A 81 -9.51 -13.20 12.21
C ARG A 81 -8.14 -12.85 12.82
N GLY A 82 -7.05 -13.27 12.18
CA GLY A 82 -5.69 -12.99 12.66
C GLY A 82 -5.36 -11.50 12.59
N GLU A 83 -5.74 -10.85 11.48
CA GLU A 83 -5.50 -9.42 11.26
C GLU A 83 -6.35 -8.55 12.18
N SER A 84 -7.62 -8.92 12.38
CA SER A 84 -8.51 -8.31 13.39
C SER A 84 -7.90 -8.41 14.79
N THR A 85 -7.44 -9.61 15.18
CA THR A 85 -6.82 -9.84 16.49
C THR A 85 -5.57 -8.96 16.66
N TRP A 86 -4.74 -8.85 15.62
CA TRP A 86 -3.55 -8.00 15.64
C TRP A 86 -3.91 -6.51 15.81
N LEU A 87 -4.87 -5.99 15.04
CA LEU A 87 -5.29 -4.58 15.15
C LEU A 87 -5.90 -4.24 16.52
N ARG A 88 -6.67 -5.16 17.12
CA ARG A 88 -7.30 -4.97 18.44
C ARG A 88 -6.31 -5.11 19.60
N GLY A 89 -5.42 -6.10 19.51
CA GLY A 89 -4.57 -6.54 20.62
C GLY A 89 -3.19 -5.92 20.66
N ASN A 90 -2.64 -5.51 19.51
CA ASN A 90 -1.27 -5.00 19.45
C ASN A 90 -1.15 -3.60 20.08
N MET A 91 0.05 -3.28 20.56
CA MET A 91 0.38 -1.95 21.01
C MET A 91 0.97 -1.17 19.83
N PHE A 92 0.43 0.02 19.57
CA PHE A 92 0.93 0.91 18.52
C PHE A 92 1.29 2.23 19.16
N TYR A 93 2.51 2.74 18.92
CA TYR A 93 2.96 4.01 19.51
C TYR A 93 2.81 4.08 21.04
N GLY A 94 3.04 2.96 21.74
CA GLY A 94 2.87 2.85 23.19
C GLY A 94 1.40 2.85 23.67
N LYS A 95 0.43 2.89 22.76
CA LYS A 95 -1.01 2.85 23.07
C LYS A 95 -1.58 1.47 22.78
N ARG A 96 -2.16 0.85 23.81
CA ARG A 96 -3.01 -0.34 23.67
C ARG A 96 -4.36 0.06 23.09
N GLN A 97 -4.97 -0.82 22.31
CA GLN A 97 -6.30 -0.59 21.72
C GLN A 97 -6.33 0.74 20.93
N MET A 98 -5.40 0.89 19.97
CA MET A 98 -5.32 2.07 19.11
C MET A 98 -6.62 2.26 18.31
N PHE A 99 -7.21 1.15 17.87
CA PHE A 99 -8.47 1.12 17.13
C PHE A 99 -9.66 0.89 18.07
N ARG A 100 -10.68 1.73 17.93
CA ARG A 100 -11.90 1.71 18.73
C ARG A 100 -12.77 0.51 18.33
N PRO A 101 -13.56 -0.06 19.27
CA PRO A 101 -14.37 -1.25 18.99
C PRO A 101 -15.38 -1.08 17.86
N ASP A 102 -16.06 0.08 17.80
CA ASP A 102 -17.04 0.46 16.78
C ASP A 102 -16.42 0.52 15.37
N PHE A 103 -15.24 1.14 15.24
CA PHE A 103 -14.49 1.13 13.99
C PHE A 103 -14.08 -0.29 13.59
N MET A 104 -13.62 -1.10 14.53
CA MET A 104 -13.17 -2.46 14.22
C MET A 104 -14.34 -3.38 13.81
N GLU A 105 -15.53 -3.24 14.41
CA GLU A 105 -16.73 -3.95 13.96
C GLU A 105 -17.08 -3.59 12.51
N TRP A 106 -17.07 -2.29 12.17
CA TRP A 106 -17.26 -1.84 10.78
C TRP A 106 -16.17 -2.40 9.85
N PHE A 107 -14.89 -2.34 10.26
CA PHE A 107 -13.77 -2.74 9.39
C PHE A 107 -13.70 -4.25 9.15
N GLU A 108 -14.20 -5.06 10.08
CA GLU A 108 -14.33 -6.52 9.92
C GLU A 108 -15.36 -6.90 8.83
N ASP A 109 -16.43 -6.11 8.72
CA ASP A 109 -17.49 -6.30 7.71
C ASP A 109 -17.26 -5.49 6.43
N PHE A 110 -16.24 -4.65 6.39
CA PHE A 110 -15.93 -3.79 5.25
C PHE A 110 -15.51 -4.58 4.00
N ARG A 111 -15.88 -4.04 2.83
CA ARG A 111 -15.36 -4.41 1.51
C ARG A 111 -15.16 -3.15 0.70
N LEU A 112 -14.14 -3.16 -0.16
CA LEU A 112 -13.86 -2.01 -1.01
C LEU A 112 -15.02 -1.74 -1.99
N PRO A 113 -15.43 -0.46 -2.15
CA PRO A 113 -16.53 -0.08 -3.01
C PRO A 113 -16.20 -0.29 -4.49
N PRO A 114 -17.19 -0.21 -5.41
CA PRO A 114 -16.94 -0.24 -6.84
C PRO A 114 -15.90 0.81 -7.30
N TYR A 115 -15.27 0.54 -8.44
CA TYR A 115 -14.37 1.46 -9.13
C TYR A 115 -14.85 1.68 -10.55
N HIS A 116 -14.42 2.78 -11.15
CA HIS A 116 -14.59 3.06 -12.56
C HIS A 116 -13.23 3.03 -13.24
N LEU A 117 -13.12 2.32 -14.37
CA LEU A 117 -11.88 2.18 -15.12
C LEU A 117 -12.16 2.38 -16.60
N GLU A 118 -11.49 3.35 -17.18
CA GLU A 118 -11.53 3.63 -18.62
C GLU A 118 -10.12 3.79 -19.18
N LYS A 119 -9.99 3.52 -20.49
CA LYS A 119 -8.78 3.76 -21.25
C LYS A 119 -8.94 5.02 -22.08
N ARG A 120 -8.05 5.97 -21.91
CA ARG A 120 -8.03 7.23 -22.67
C ARG A 120 -6.62 7.60 -23.07
N GLU A 121 -6.40 7.85 -24.36
CA GLU A 121 -5.11 8.33 -24.91
C GLU A 121 -3.88 7.45 -24.51
N GLY A 122 -4.08 6.14 -24.33
CA GLY A 122 -3.01 5.22 -23.91
C GLY A 122 -2.73 5.21 -22.40
N GLN A 123 -3.56 5.88 -21.61
CA GLN A 123 -3.53 5.88 -20.14
C GLN A 123 -4.78 5.19 -19.57
N TYR A 124 -4.72 4.82 -18.30
CA TYR A 124 -5.89 4.42 -17.53
C TYR A 124 -6.40 5.59 -16.69
N GLU A 125 -7.69 5.89 -16.82
CA GLU A 125 -8.44 6.72 -15.91
C GLU A 125 -9.16 5.78 -14.92
N LEU A 126 -8.62 5.67 -13.71
CA LEU A 126 -9.15 4.83 -12.64
C LEU A 126 -9.66 5.74 -11.52
N THR A 127 -10.95 5.68 -11.23
CA THR A 127 -11.60 6.52 -10.22
C THR A 127 -12.40 5.71 -9.21
N PHE A 128 -12.53 6.27 -8.01
CA PHE A 128 -13.26 5.71 -6.89
C PHE A 128 -14.08 6.83 -6.25
N GLU A 129 -15.38 6.63 -6.09
CA GLU A 129 -16.30 7.65 -5.59
C GLU A 129 -17.21 7.07 -4.50
N GLY A 130 -17.46 7.85 -3.45
CA GLY A 130 -18.30 7.46 -2.32
C GLY A 130 -17.79 8.01 -0.98
N PRO A 131 -18.25 7.42 0.15
CA PRO A 131 -17.90 7.89 1.47
C PRO A 131 -16.39 7.86 1.70
N TRP A 132 -15.83 8.95 2.21
CA TRP A 132 -14.39 9.16 2.27
C TRP A 132 -13.64 8.04 3.01
N HIS A 133 -14.14 7.64 4.18
CA HIS A 133 -13.52 6.57 4.99
C HIS A 133 -13.48 5.22 4.27
N GLU A 134 -14.36 4.99 3.28
CA GLU A 134 -14.36 3.78 2.45
C GLU A 134 -13.40 3.91 1.27
N VAL A 135 -13.58 4.96 0.45
CA VAL A 135 -12.86 5.09 -0.82
C VAL A 135 -11.38 5.42 -0.63
N MET A 136 -10.98 6.04 0.48
CA MET A 136 -9.57 6.32 0.76
C MET A 136 -8.70 5.06 0.84
N LEU A 137 -9.31 3.91 1.13
CA LEU A 137 -8.64 2.62 1.25
C LEU A 137 -8.27 2.02 -0.12
N TRP A 138 -8.74 2.60 -1.22
CA TRP A 138 -8.33 2.22 -2.58
C TRP A 138 -6.92 2.69 -2.96
N GLU A 139 -6.42 3.81 -2.39
CA GLU A 139 -5.19 4.45 -2.87
C GLU A 139 -4.00 3.47 -2.94
N ILE A 140 -3.70 2.78 -1.84
CA ILE A 140 -2.50 1.95 -1.74
C ILE A 140 -2.65 0.64 -2.52
N PRO A 141 -3.76 -0.11 -2.40
CA PRO A 141 -3.99 -1.32 -3.21
C PRO A 141 -3.96 -1.05 -4.71
N ALA A 142 -4.62 0.01 -5.19
CA ALA A 142 -4.66 0.33 -6.61
C ALA A 142 -3.27 0.64 -7.17
N LEU A 143 -2.48 1.46 -6.45
CA LEU A 143 -1.11 1.77 -6.84
C LEU A 143 -0.21 0.53 -6.81
N ALA A 144 -0.33 -0.32 -5.79
CA ALA A 144 0.44 -1.57 -5.70
C ALA A 144 0.14 -2.52 -6.87
N VAL A 145 -1.13 -2.66 -7.27
CA VAL A 145 -1.55 -3.47 -8.44
C VAL A 145 -0.90 -2.96 -9.71
N ILE A 146 -1.05 -1.66 -10.01
CA ILE A 146 -0.52 -1.08 -11.24
C ILE A 146 1.00 -1.25 -11.33
N MET A 147 1.70 -1.02 -10.22
CA MET A 147 3.15 -1.12 -10.16
C MET A 147 3.65 -2.56 -10.31
N GLU A 148 2.96 -3.54 -9.71
CA GLU A 148 3.35 -4.93 -9.84
C GLU A 148 2.95 -5.51 -11.22
N LEU A 149 1.80 -5.13 -11.80
CA LEU A 149 1.46 -5.50 -13.17
C LEU A 149 2.44 -4.93 -14.19
N HIS A 150 2.85 -3.66 -14.03
CA HIS A 150 3.92 -3.08 -14.84
C HIS A 150 5.22 -3.89 -14.71
N SER A 151 5.59 -4.27 -13.49
CA SER A 151 6.79 -5.09 -13.24
C SER A 151 6.69 -6.47 -13.89
N ARG A 152 5.53 -7.13 -13.79
CA ARG A 152 5.25 -8.41 -14.47
C ARG A 152 5.33 -8.28 -15.99
N ALA A 153 4.78 -7.21 -16.57
CA ALA A 153 4.83 -6.96 -18.00
C ALA A 153 6.27 -6.78 -18.52
N VAL A 154 7.09 -5.99 -17.81
CA VAL A 154 8.49 -5.74 -18.20
C VAL A 154 9.36 -7.01 -18.06
N LEU A 155 9.05 -7.89 -17.10
CA LEU A 155 9.80 -9.11 -16.85
C LEU A 155 9.29 -10.34 -17.64
N ARG A 156 8.14 -10.23 -18.34
CA ARG A 156 7.42 -11.36 -18.95
C ARG A 156 8.25 -12.20 -19.93
N ASN A 157 9.21 -11.57 -20.62
CA ASN A 157 10.02 -12.23 -21.63
C ASN A 157 11.35 -12.80 -21.09
N LEU A 158 11.64 -12.64 -19.80
CA LEU A 158 12.86 -13.17 -19.21
C LEU A 158 12.71 -14.65 -18.85
N GLY A 159 13.71 -15.44 -19.22
CA GLY A 159 13.82 -16.84 -18.79
C GLY A 159 14.08 -16.97 -17.30
N ARG A 160 13.82 -18.16 -16.75
CA ARG A 160 14.00 -18.46 -15.32
C ARG A 160 15.40 -18.10 -14.80
N PHE A 161 16.45 -18.43 -15.56
CA PHE A 161 17.83 -18.14 -15.18
C PHE A 161 18.12 -16.63 -15.20
N GLU A 162 17.59 -15.90 -16.18
CA GLU A 162 17.74 -14.44 -16.25
C GLU A 162 17.06 -13.76 -15.06
N LEU A 163 15.88 -14.23 -14.66
CA LEU A 163 15.20 -13.78 -13.45
C LEU A 163 16.02 -14.07 -12.18
N GLN A 164 16.62 -15.25 -12.07
CA GLN A 164 17.50 -15.59 -10.94
C GLN A 164 18.70 -14.62 -10.86
N VAL A 165 19.36 -14.36 -11.99
CA VAL A 165 20.48 -13.41 -12.06
C VAL A 165 20.02 -11.98 -11.72
N LEU A 166 18.87 -11.55 -12.25
CA LEU A 166 18.30 -10.23 -11.98
C LEU A 166 18.05 -10.02 -10.49
N TYR A 167 17.36 -10.97 -9.84
CA TYR A 167 17.06 -10.85 -8.41
C TYR A 167 18.31 -11.00 -7.55
N ALA A 168 19.27 -11.87 -7.90
CA ALA A 168 20.53 -11.95 -7.18
C ALA A 168 21.27 -10.59 -7.19
N ARG A 169 21.36 -9.94 -8.36
CA ARG A 169 21.95 -8.60 -8.48
C ARG A 169 21.17 -7.54 -7.70
N ALA A 170 19.84 -7.60 -7.71
CA ALA A 170 18.99 -6.69 -6.95
C ALA A 170 19.22 -6.85 -5.42
N MET A 171 19.33 -8.10 -4.94
CA MET A 171 19.62 -8.41 -3.54
C MET A 171 20.99 -7.88 -3.12
N THR A 172 22.04 -8.13 -3.91
CA THR A 172 23.38 -7.58 -3.67
C THR A 172 23.34 -6.05 -3.58
N ARG A 173 22.68 -5.39 -4.54
CA ARG A 173 22.58 -3.92 -4.56
C ARG A 173 21.85 -3.37 -3.33
N LEU A 174 20.84 -4.05 -2.81
CA LEU A 174 20.19 -3.63 -1.57
C LEU A 174 21.15 -3.80 -0.38
N TRP A 175 21.81 -4.95 -0.30
CA TRP A 175 22.72 -5.26 0.81
C TRP A 175 23.90 -4.28 0.90
N GLU A 176 24.51 -3.91 -0.23
CA GLU A 176 25.57 -2.88 -0.28
C GLU A 176 25.08 -1.53 0.27
N LYS A 177 23.82 -1.15 0.02
CA LYS A 177 23.25 0.07 0.60
C LYS A 177 23.07 -0.07 2.11
N ILE A 178 22.63 -1.23 2.57
CA ILE A 178 22.48 -1.52 4.00
C ILE A 178 23.84 -1.42 4.70
N GLU A 179 24.90 -2.01 4.15
CA GLU A 179 26.26 -1.91 4.71
C GLU A 179 26.73 -0.46 4.84
N ARG A 180 26.46 0.37 3.82
CA ARG A 180 26.75 1.81 3.89
C ARG A 180 25.96 2.52 4.99
N LEU A 181 24.69 2.17 5.17
CA LEU A 181 23.81 2.77 6.18
C LEU A 181 24.20 2.34 7.61
N ARG A 182 24.72 1.12 7.80
CA ARG A 182 25.23 0.65 9.10
C ARG A 182 26.34 1.52 9.67
N ALA A 183 27.11 2.18 8.80
CA ALA A 183 28.19 3.07 9.23
C ALA A 183 27.68 4.39 9.87
N LEU A 184 26.36 4.63 9.89
CA LEU A 184 25.73 5.83 10.44
C LEU A 184 25.10 5.50 11.81
N PRO A 185 25.76 5.83 12.94
CA PRO A 185 25.34 5.35 14.27
C PRO A 185 23.97 5.88 14.73
N ASP A 186 23.60 7.10 14.34
CA ASP A 186 22.36 7.75 14.76
C ASP A 186 21.19 7.57 13.77
N LEU A 187 21.39 6.76 12.73
CA LEU A 187 20.38 6.54 11.71
C LEU A 187 19.16 5.81 12.30
N LYS A 188 17.97 6.30 11.94
CA LYS A 188 16.70 5.58 12.08
C LYS A 188 16.01 5.53 10.72
N LEU A 189 15.57 4.34 10.33
CA LEU A 189 14.98 4.08 9.02
C LEU A 189 13.71 3.25 9.16
N ALA A 190 12.66 3.70 8.48
CA ALA A 190 11.42 2.94 8.30
C ALA A 190 11.17 2.68 6.81
N ASP A 191 10.57 1.54 6.48
CA ASP A 191 10.09 1.25 5.12
C ASP A 191 8.76 1.98 4.85
N PHE A 192 8.69 2.70 3.73
CA PHE A 192 7.50 3.41 3.23
C PHE A 192 7.25 3.07 1.73
N GLY A 193 7.60 1.83 1.33
CA GLY A 193 7.70 1.42 -0.07
C GLY A 193 6.42 0.91 -0.72
N THR A 194 5.31 0.70 0.00
CA THR A 194 4.19 -0.13 -0.47
C THR A 194 3.60 0.33 -1.80
N ARG A 195 3.22 1.60 -1.93
CA ARG A 195 2.52 2.11 -3.12
C ARG A 195 3.32 2.06 -4.43
N ARG A 196 4.65 1.89 -4.37
CA ARG A 196 5.55 1.83 -5.54
C ARG A 196 6.47 0.63 -5.50
N ARG A 197 6.09 -0.41 -4.75
CA ARG A 197 6.89 -1.63 -4.66
C ARG A 197 6.97 -2.32 -6.01
N HIS A 198 8.10 -2.97 -6.27
CA HIS A 198 8.28 -3.85 -7.42
C HIS A 198 7.32 -5.05 -7.37
N SER A 199 7.23 -5.67 -6.21
CA SER A 199 6.21 -6.67 -5.89
C SER A 199 6.05 -6.79 -4.37
N PHE A 200 4.96 -7.43 -3.91
CA PHE A 200 4.82 -7.75 -2.48
C PHE A 200 6.04 -8.52 -1.96
N LEU A 201 6.45 -9.57 -2.67
CA LEU A 201 7.56 -10.44 -2.23
C LEU A 201 8.88 -9.69 -2.17
N TRP A 202 9.10 -8.77 -3.12
CA TRP A 202 10.29 -7.95 -3.11
C TRP A 202 10.30 -6.98 -1.92
N GLN A 203 9.17 -6.33 -1.61
CA GLN A 203 9.06 -5.46 -0.45
C GLN A 203 9.31 -6.24 0.85
N ASP A 204 8.64 -7.38 1.02
CA ASP A 204 8.78 -8.24 2.20
C ASP A 204 10.24 -8.73 2.38
N TRP A 205 10.92 -9.09 1.29
CA TRP A 205 12.34 -9.43 1.32
C TRP A 205 13.23 -8.23 1.70
N CYS A 206 12.96 -7.04 1.15
CA CYS A 206 13.69 -5.82 1.49
C CYS A 206 13.55 -5.48 2.98
N VAL A 207 12.34 -5.59 3.54
CA VAL A 207 12.10 -5.37 4.97
C VAL A 207 12.89 -6.36 5.81
N GLN A 208 12.87 -7.65 5.47
CA GLN A 208 13.70 -8.65 6.16
C GLN A 208 15.19 -8.29 6.13
N ALA A 209 15.73 -7.93 4.96
CA ALA A 209 17.14 -7.56 4.83
C ALA A 209 17.48 -6.30 5.65
N LEU A 210 16.59 -5.30 5.70
CA LEU A 210 16.75 -4.10 6.51
C LEU A 210 16.74 -4.42 8.01
N MET A 211 15.86 -5.32 8.46
CA MET A 211 15.81 -5.78 9.85
C MET A 211 17.12 -6.45 10.26
N GLU A 212 17.57 -7.45 9.48
CA GLU A 212 18.79 -8.20 9.76
C GLU A 212 20.03 -7.31 9.67
N GLY A 213 20.02 -6.37 8.73
CA GLY A 213 21.19 -5.54 8.47
C GLY A 213 21.31 -4.30 9.34
N LEU A 214 20.22 -3.62 9.66
CA LEU A 214 20.28 -2.38 10.44
C LEU A 214 19.95 -2.59 11.91
N GLY A 215 19.38 -3.75 12.28
CA GLY A 215 19.01 -4.05 13.66
C GLY A 215 18.17 -2.93 14.27
N PRO A 216 18.53 -2.38 15.44
CA PRO A 216 17.78 -1.30 16.09
C PRO A 216 17.69 0.03 15.31
N ALA A 217 18.47 0.20 14.25
CA ALA A 217 18.35 1.36 13.36
C ALA A 217 17.16 1.22 12.40
N PHE A 218 16.69 0.01 12.12
CA PHE A 218 15.41 -0.19 11.42
C PHE A 218 14.27 -0.14 12.42
N ILE A 219 13.39 0.85 12.28
CA ILE A 219 12.33 1.14 13.26
C ILE A 219 10.96 0.59 12.88
N GLY A 220 10.80 0.01 11.69
CA GLY A 220 9.53 -0.58 11.26
C GLY A 220 9.18 -0.35 9.79
N THR A 221 7.94 -0.69 9.42
CA THR A 221 7.40 -0.51 8.05
C THR A 221 6.02 0.14 8.11
N SER A 222 5.65 0.91 7.09
CA SER A 222 4.28 1.38 6.94
C SER A 222 3.32 0.26 6.60
N ASN A 223 3.76 -0.83 5.97
CA ASN A 223 2.86 -1.88 5.53
C ASN A 223 2.36 -2.73 6.70
N CYS A 224 1.06 -2.67 7.03
CA CYS A 224 0.51 -3.37 8.19
C CYS A 224 0.65 -4.90 8.08
N LEU A 225 0.43 -5.47 6.90
CA LEU A 225 0.56 -6.91 6.70
C LEU A 225 2.01 -7.39 6.91
N ILE A 226 2.99 -6.67 6.39
CA ILE A 226 4.41 -7.00 6.61
C ILE A 226 4.80 -6.74 8.07
N ALA A 227 4.34 -5.64 8.68
CA ALA A 227 4.55 -5.36 10.10
C ALA A 227 4.07 -6.52 10.98
N MET A 228 2.84 -6.98 10.75
CA MET A 228 2.25 -8.13 11.42
C MET A 228 3.06 -9.42 11.19
N ARG A 229 3.47 -9.70 9.94
CA ARG A 229 4.20 -10.94 9.59
C ARG A 229 5.63 -10.99 10.08
N ARG A 230 6.29 -9.84 10.16
CA ARG A 230 7.70 -9.70 10.55
C ARG A 230 7.88 -9.29 12.00
N GLU A 231 6.77 -9.10 12.73
CA GLU A 231 6.76 -8.68 14.13
C GLU A 231 7.57 -7.39 14.35
N VAL A 232 7.39 -6.42 13.45
CA VAL A 232 7.98 -5.08 13.55
C VAL A 232 6.90 -4.03 13.74
N GLU A 233 7.31 -2.85 14.20
CA GLU A 233 6.40 -1.73 14.39
C GLU A 233 5.75 -1.29 13.07
N ALA A 234 4.45 -1.03 13.13
CA ALA A 234 3.70 -0.41 12.04
C ALA A 234 3.83 1.12 12.15
N ILE A 235 4.36 1.75 11.11
CA ILE A 235 4.72 3.18 11.13
C ILE A 235 3.80 4.00 10.20
N GLY A 236 3.17 5.04 10.72
CA GLY A 236 2.38 5.98 9.95
C GLY A 236 1.77 7.07 10.83
N THR A 237 1.56 8.26 10.26
CA THR A 237 0.93 9.39 10.95
C THR A 237 -0.37 9.77 10.23
N ASN A 238 -0.35 10.87 9.48
CA ASN A 238 -1.43 11.35 8.63
C ASN A 238 -0.84 11.79 7.28
N ALA A 239 -1.71 12.00 6.29
CA ALA A 239 -1.35 12.37 4.94
C ALA A 239 -2.10 13.63 4.49
N HIS A 240 -1.63 14.20 3.38
CA HIS A 240 -2.16 15.45 2.82
C HIS A 240 -3.65 15.41 2.45
N GLU A 241 -4.27 14.23 2.27
CA GLU A 241 -5.69 14.16 1.94
C GLU A 241 -6.59 14.77 3.03
N LEU A 242 -6.22 14.69 4.33
CA LEU A 242 -7.02 15.30 5.40
C LEU A 242 -7.16 16.81 5.21
N PRO A 243 -6.06 17.59 5.18
CA PRO A 243 -6.17 19.02 4.96
C PRO A 243 -6.68 19.38 3.57
N MET A 244 -6.44 18.57 2.54
CA MET A 244 -7.00 18.80 1.19
C MET A 244 -8.53 18.73 1.18
N VAL A 245 -9.11 17.71 1.80
CA VAL A 245 -10.58 17.56 1.86
C VAL A 245 -11.18 18.64 2.75
N TYR A 246 -10.60 18.93 3.93
CA TYR A 246 -11.10 20.02 4.77
C TYR A 246 -11.00 21.39 4.10
N ALA A 247 -9.99 21.62 3.26
CA ALA A 247 -9.90 22.83 2.45
C ALA A 247 -11.00 22.90 1.39
N ALA A 248 -11.30 21.79 0.71
CA ALA A 248 -12.37 21.72 -0.29
C ALA A 248 -13.77 21.89 0.32
N LEU A 249 -13.95 21.52 1.58
CA LEU A 249 -15.21 21.69 2.33
C LEU A 249 -15.39 23.07 2.97
N ALA A 250 -14.37 23.95 2.93
CA ALA A 250 -14.45 25.25 3.55
C ALA A 250 -15.41 26.18 2.79
N GLU A 251 -16.29 26.88 3.51
CA GLU A 251 -17.28 27.79 2.90
C GLU A 251 -16.74 29.23 2.75
N ASN A 252 -15.61 29.54 3.37
CA ASN A 252 -15.00 30.87 3.35
C ASN A 252 -13.47 30.84 3.58
N ASP A 253 -12.80 31.96 3.28
CA ASP A 253 -11.33 32.10 3.40
C ASP A 253 -10.79 31.85 4.80
N THR A 254 -11.57 32.12 5.85
CA THR A 254 -11.15 31.90 7.23
C THR A 254 -11.11 30.41 7.54
N GLU A 255 -12.14 29.67 7.12
CA GLU A 255 -12.18 28.22 7.24
C GLU A 255 -11.11 27.55 6.39
N LEU A 256 -10.92 28.01 5.14
CA LEU A 256 -9.89 27.51 4.24
C LEU A 256 -8.49 27.66 4.86
N ARG A 257 -8.19 28.83 5.44
CA ARG A 257 -6.91 29.07 6.14
C ARG A 257 -6.75 28.18 7.38
N ARG A 258 -7.84 27.79 8.03
CA ARG A 258 -7.82 26.93 9.23
C ARG A 258 -7.82 25.43 8.92
N ALA A 259 -8.17 25.02 7.71
CA ALA A 259 -8.31 23.61 7.33
C ALA A 259 -7.10 22.72 7.72
N PRO A 260 -5.83 23.14 7.55
CA PRO A 260 -4.68 22.34 7.97
C PRO A 260 -4.59 22.03 9.47
N TYR A 261 -5.26 22.83 10.31
CA TYR A 261 -5.21 22.74 11.77
C TYR A 261 -6.45 22.06 12.37
N ARG A 262 -7.40 21.61 11.54
CA ARG A 262 -8.59 20.85 11.98
C ARG A 262 -8.37 19.33 11.98
N VAL A 263 -7.17 18.92 11.56
CA VAL A 263 -6.72 17.53 11.40
C VAL A 263 -6.34 16.91 12.74
#